data_AF-A0A1B0RF61-F1
#
_entry.id   AF-A0A1B0RF61-F1
#
_cell.length_a   1.000
_cell.length_b   1.000
_cell.length_c   1.000
_cell.angle_alpha   90.00
_cell.angle_beta   90.00
_cell.angle_gamma   90.00
#
_symmetry.space_group_name_H-M   'P 1'
#
loop_
_entity.id
_entity.type
_entity.pdbx_description
1 polymer ?
#
loop_
_entity_poly.entity_id
_entity_poly.type
_entity_poly.pdbx_seq_one_letter_code
_entity_poly.pdbx_strand_id
1 'polypeptide(L)'
;MTTQSSSIQYAYALDDEGTLTHIGAALRSHTYTCPGCKSPLTPVMGEFNAKHFRHSEECCALETYLHKCGKEAFFYRYQQALSREMPISLELERRVACNGPHLALVRDEARQCVKSVPARYNLTQFFDQAELENNE
;
A
#
# COMPACT_ATOMS: atom_id res chain seq x y z
N MET A 1 6.01 -31.53 15.33
CA MET A 1 6.30 -31.21 13.92
C MET A 1 5.75 -29.83 13.66
N THR A 2 6.61 -28.83 13.64
CA THR A 2 6.26 -27.42 13.41
C THR A 2 5.87 -27.26 11.95
N THR A 3 4.58 -27.13 11.67
CA THR A 3 4.07 -26.68 10.38
C THR A 3 4.53 -25.23 10.19
N GLN A 4 5.68 -25.04 9.56
CA GLN A 4 6.02 -23.78 8.94
C GLN A 4 4.92 -23.50 7.92
N SER A 5 3.99 -22.62 8.28
CA SER A 5 3.15 -21.92 7.31
C SER A 5 4.10 -21.18 6.39
N SER A 6 4.39 -21.76 5.21
CA SER A 6 5.14 -21.09 4.16
C SER A 6 4.31 -19.92 3.66
N SER A 7 4.42 -18.77 4.32
CA SER A 7 3.79 -17.54 3.87
C SER A 7 4.27 -17.26 2.45
N ILE A 8 3.33 -17.11 1.52
CA ILE A 8 3.64 -16.74 0.13
C ILE A 8 4.40 -15.41 0.17
N GLN A 9 5.68 -15.43 -0.24
CA GLN A 9 6.54 -14.24 -0.20
C GLN A 9 6.30 -13.29 -1.38
N TYR A 10 5.97 -13.84 -2.55
CA TYR A 10 5.81 -13.08 -3.79
C TYR A 10 4.47 -13.42 -4.47
N ALA A 11 3.41 -12.73 -4.07
CA ALA A 11 2.06 -12.96 -4.58
C ALA A 11 1.70 -12.10 -5.81
N TYR A 12 2.45 -11.04 -6.06
CA TYR A 12 2.26 -10.06 -7.13
C TYR A 12 3.49 -9.93 -8.02
N ALA A 13 3.28 -9.63 -9.30
CA ALA A 13 4.33 -9.29 -10.25
C ALA A 13 3.80 -8.28 -11.27
N LEU A 14 4.69 -7.59 -11.99
CA LEU A 14 4.30 -6.77 -13.14
C LEU A 14 4.19 -7.68 -14.37
N ASP A 15 3.08 -7.61 -15.10
CA ASP A 15 2.92 -8.26 -16.40
C ASP A 15 3.60 -7.48 -17.53
N ASP A 16 3.37 -7.89 -18.77
CA ASP A 16 3.92 -7.30 -19.99
C ASP A 16 3.45 -5.86 -20.25
N GLU A 17 2.27 -5.49 -19.73
CA GLU A 17 1.77 -4.12 -19.75
C GLU A 17 2.28 -3.27 -18.57
N GLY A 18 3.05 -3.86 -17.65
CA GLY A 18 3.52 -3.20 -16.43
C GLY A 18 2.45 -3.09 -15.34
N THR A 19 1.36 -3.83 -15.44
CA THR A 19 0.27 -3.85 -14.46
C THR A 19 0.59 -4.81 -13.32
N LEU A 20 0.29 -4.39 -12.09
CA LEU A 20 0.51 -5.23 -10.91
C LEU A 20 -0.53 -6.37 -10.85
N THR A 21 -0.10 -7.57 -11.22
CA THR A 21 -0.94 -8.76 -11.35
C THR A 21 -0.71 -9.74 -10.20
N HIS A 22 -1.78 -10.15 -9.54
CA HIS A 22 -1.76 -11.19 -8.51
C HIS A 22 -1.62 -12.58 -9.14
N ILE A 23 -0.91 -13.49 -8.48
CA ILE A 23 -0.65 -14.85 -8.97
C ILE A 23 -1.93 -15.65 -9.28
N GLY A 24 -3.04 -15.32 -8.63
CA GLY A 24 -4.34 -15.93 -8.91
C GLY A 24 -4.90 -15.59 -10.30
N ALA A 25 -4.50 -14.46 -10.88
CA ALA A 25 -4.90 -14.01 -12.22
C ALA A 25 -3.80 -14.22 -13.27
N ALA A 26 -2.61 -14.67 -12.86
CA ALA A 26 -1.49 -14.89 -13.77
C ALA A 26 -1.78 -16.01 -14.78
N LEU A 27 -1.15 -15.91 -15.94
CA LEU A 27 -1.15 -16.86 -17.05
C LEU A 27 0.27 -17.34 -17.34
N ARG A 28 0.47 -18.65 -17.55
CA ARG A 28 1.79 -19.24 -17.81
C ARG A 28 2.44 -18.79 -19.12
N SER A 29 1.65 -18.31 -20.07
CA SER A 29 2.10 -17.82 -21.38
C SER A 29 2.65 -16.39 -21.34
N HIS A 30 2.48 -15.67 -20.23
CA HIS A 30 2.93 -14.29 -20.08
C HIS A 30 4.25 -14.21 -19.34
N THR A 31 4.97 -13.13 -19.59
CA THR A 31 6.19 -12.77 -18.86
C THR A 31 5.85 -11.89 -17.67
N TYR A 32 6.53 -12.12 -16.55
CA TYR A 32 6.35 -11.32 -15.35
C TYR A 32 7.69 -10.80 -14.87
N THR A 33 7.69 -9.60 -14.29
CA THR A 33 8.87 -9.00 -13.69
C THR A 33 8.61 -8.59 -12.24
N CYS A 34 9.66 -8.61 -11.43
CA CYS A 34 9.58 -8.21 -10.04
C CYS A 34 9.38 -6.68 -9.92
N PRO A 35 8.36 -6.19 -9.20
CA PRO A 35 8.21 -4.75 -8.93
C PRO A 35 9.44 -4.16 -8.24
N GLY A 36 10.11 -4.96 -7.40
CA GLY A 36 11.33 -4.69 -6.65
C GLY A 36 12.54 -4.36 -7.54
N CYS A 37 13.11 -5.38 -8.17
CA CYS A 37 14.36 -5.30 -8.94
C CYS A 37 14.19 -5.44 -10.46
N LYS A 38 12.95 -5.57 -10.95
CA LYS A 38 12.62 -5.75 -12.39
C LYS A 38 13.16 -7.05 -13.01
N SER A 39 13.79 -7.93 -12.24
CA SER A 39 14.21 -9.25 -12.71
C SER A 39 13.00 -10.13 -13.08
N PRO A 40 13.16 -11.09 -14.02
CA PRO A 40 12.10 -12.01 -14.41
C PRO A 40 11.57 -12.85 -13.24
N LEU A 41 10.25 -13.03 -13.22
CA LEU A 41 9.53 -13.88 -12.28
C LEU A 41 8.81 -15.00 -13.03
N THR A 42 8.86 -16.22 -12.49
CA THR A 42 8.12 -17.36 -13.05
C THR A 42 6.87 -17.64 -12.21
N PRO A 43 5.66 -17.66 -12.80
CA PRO A 43 4.46 -18.03 -12.07
C PRO A 43 4.46 -19.53 -11.75
N VAL A 44 4.47 -19.86 -10.46
CA VAL A 44 4.32 -21.23 -9.95
C VAL A 44 2.85 -21.45 -9.61
N MET A 45 2.15 -22.15 -10.49
CA MET A 45 0.74 -22.49 -10.33
C MET A 45 0.59 -23.94 -9.89
N GLY A 46 1.04 -24.24 -8.67
CA GLY A 46 0.88 -25.58 -8.09
C GLY A 46 -0.60 -25.93 -7.89
N GLU A 47 -0.93 -27.22 -8.04
CA GLU A 47 -2.24 -27.75 -7.65
C GLU A 47 -2.30 -27.99 -6.13
N PHE A 48 -1.17 -28.43 -5.54
CA PHE A 48 -1.02 -28.71 -4.11
C PHE A 48 -0.28 -27.60 -3.35
N ASN A 49 0.76 -27.03 -3.97
CA ASN A 49 1.53 -25.94 -3.36
C ASN A 49 0.86 -24.60 -3.61
N ALA A 50 0.99 -23.70 -2.64
CA ALA A 50 0.49 -22.33 -2.75
C ALA A 50 1.02 -21.65 -4.02
N LYS A 51 0.11 -21.05 -4.79
CA LYS A 51 0.47 -20.33 -6.00
C LYS A 51 1.31 -19.11 -5.62
N HIS A 52 2.47 -18.94 -6.25
CA HIS A 52 3.34 -17.78 -6.02
C HIS A 52 4.17 -17.46 -7.28
N PHE A 53 4.73 -16.27 -7.35
CA PHE A 53 5.80 -15.97 -8.29
C PHE A 53 7.14 -16.40 -7.70
N ARG A 54 7.97 -17.04 -8.50
CA ARG A 54 9.30 -17.48 -8.09
C ARG A 54 10.37 -16.59 -8.71
N HIS A 55 11.28 -16.11 -7.85
CA HIS A 55 12.53 -15.48 -8.24
C HIS A 55 13.52 -16.54 -8.72
N SER A 56 14.16 -16.33 -9.87
CA SER A 56 15.25 -17.21 -10.34
C SER A 56 16.53 -17.03 -9.53
N GLU A 57 16.75 -15.83 -9.00
CA GLU A 57 17.89 -15.43 -8.17
C GLU A 57 17.40 -14.56 -7.02
N GLU A 58 18.05 -14.63 -5.85
CA GLU A 58 17.80 -13.70 -4.75
C GLU A 58 18.32 -12.30 -5.09
N CYS A 59 17.50 -11.56 -5.83
CA CYS A 59 17.91 -10.29 -6.44
C CYS A 59 17.34 -9.06 -5.72
N CYS A 60 16.35 -9.22 -4.83
CA CYS A 60 15.82 -8.11 -4.03
C CYS A 60 15.39 -8.53 -2.62
N ALA A 61 15.55 -7.60 -1.67
CA ALA A 61 14.99 -7.76 -0.34
C ALA A 61 13.45 -7.78 -0.39
N LEU A 62 12.84 -8.62 0.46
CA LEU A 62 11.39 -8.75 0.52
C LEU A 62 10.69 -7.42 0.84
N GLU A 63 11.28 -6.59 1.71
CA GLU A 63 10.77 -5.26 2.03
C GLU A 63 10.70 -4.36 0.78
N THR A 64 11.77 -4.32 -0.02
CA THR A 64 11.80 -3.55 -1.28
C THR A 64 10.68 -3.99 -2.22
N TYR A 65 10.46 -5.31 -2.34
CA TYR A 65 9.37 -5.87 -3.13
C TYR A 65 8.01 -5.41 -2.60
N LEU A 66 7.74 -5.58 -1.30
CA LEU A 66 6.45 -5.24 -0.69
C LEU A 66 6.17 -3.74 -0.77
N HIS A 67 7.18 -2.91 -0.52
CA HIS A 67 7.06 -1.45 -0.58
C HIS A 67 6.69 -0.97 -1.97
N LYS A 68 7.37 -1.50 -3.00
CA LYS A 68 7.03 -1.17 -4.39
C LYS A 68 5.67 -1.72 -4.80
N CYS A 69 5.30 -2.94 -4.41
CA CYS A 69 3.96 -3.48 -4.64
C CYS A 69 2.87 -2.58 -4.02
N GLY A 70 3.08 -2.13 -2.78
CA GLY A 70 2.14 -1.26 -2.08
C GLY A 70 1.96 0.09 -2.78
N LYS A 71 3.06 0.71 -3.22
CA LYS A 71 3.03 1.96 -3.98
C LYS A 71 2.27 1.81 -5.30
N GLU A 72 2.60 0.79 -6.08
CA GLU A 72 1.94 0.49 -7.35
C GLU A 72 0.43 0.27 -7.14
N ALA A 73 0.06 -0.62 -6.20
CA ALA A 73 -1.33 -0.91 -5.90
C ALA A 73 -2.11 0.33 -5.45
N PHE A 74 -1.51 1.15 -4.58
CA PHE A 74 -2.13 2.40 -4.13
C PHE A 74 -2.29 3.39 -5.28
N PHE A 75 -1.24 3.58 -6.09
CA PHE A 75 -1.25 4.47 -7.25
C PHE A 75 -2.37 4.12 -8.24
N TYR A 76 -2.46 2.86 -8.68
CA TYR A 76 -3.53 2.41 -9.58
C TYR A 76 -4.92 2.61 -8.95
N ARG A 77 -5.07 2.29 -7.67
CA ARG A 77 -6.33 2.49 -6.94
C ARG A 77 -6.72 3.96 -6.85
N TYR A 78 -5.73 4.85 -6.71
CA TYR A 78 -5.91 6.29 -6.60
C TYR A 78 -6.30 6.90 -7.96
N GLN A 79 -5.61 6.53 -9.04
CA GLN A 79 -5.98 6.95 -10.40
C GLN A 79 -7.41 6.50 -10.77
N GLN A 80 -7.76 5.26 -10.43
CA GLN A 80 -9.13 4.78 -10.60
C GLN A 80 -10.13 5.59 -9.75
N ALA A 81 -9.73 6.01 -8.55
CA ALA A 81 -10.58 6.82 -7.69
C ALA A 81 -10.84 8.21 -8.29
N LEU A 82 -9.79 8.88 -8.79
CA LEU A 82 -9.91 10.17 -9.46
C LEU A 82 -10.80 10.09 -10.71
N SER A 83 -10.54 9.12 -11.59
CA SER A 83 -11.30 8.95 -12.85
C SER A 83 -12.77 8.58 -12.65
N ARG A 84 -13.12 7.97 -11.52
CA ARG A 84 -14.50 7.56 -11.19
C ARG A 84 -15.16 8.43 -10.13
N GLU A 85 -14.53 9.54 -9.75
CA GLU A 85 -14.98 10.45 -8.69
C GLU A 85 -15.28 9.72 -7.35
N MET A 86 -14.50 8.68 -7.05
CA MET A 86 -14.64 7.89 -5.83
C MET A 86 -13.74 8.47 -4.72
N PRO A 87 -14.26 8.64 -3.48
CA PRO A 87 -13.45 9.17 -2.38
C PRO A 87 -12.44 8.14 -1.86
N ILE A 88 -11.24 8.60 -1.50
CA ILE A 88 -10.27 7.84 -0.70
C ILE A 88 -10.15 8.53 0.65
N SER A 89 -10.62 7.87 1.70
CA SER A 89 -10.64 8.44 3.06
C SER A 89 -9.40 8.04 3.85
N LEU A 90 -8.70 9.02 4.42
CA LEU A 90 -7.71 8.84 5.46
C LEU A 90 -8.36 9.08 6.82
N GLU A 91 -8.36 8.07 7.67
CA GLU A 91 -8.89 8.13 9.02
C GLU A 91 -7.74 8.11 10.03
N LEU A 92 -7.67 9.13 10.87
CA LEU A 92 -6.60 9.28 11.86
C LEU A 92 -7.14 9.90 13.16
N GLU A 93 -6.51 9.55 14.27
CA GLU A 93 -6.74 10.21 15.55
C GLU A 93 -5.99 11.54 15.57
N ARG A 94 -6.69 12.64 15.80
CA ARG A 94 -6.07 13.96 15.95
C ARG A 94 -6.29 14.50 17.35
N ARG A 95 -5.27 15.19 17.86
CA ARG A 95 -5.38 15.93 19.12
C ARG A 95 -6.03 17.27 18.83
N VAL A 96 -7.17 17.52 19.47
CA VAL A 96 -7.83 18.83 19.47
C VAL A 96 -7.66 19.48 20.82
N ALA A 97 -7.41 20.79 20.81
CA ALA A 97 -7.29 21.61 22.00
C ALA A 97 -8.25 22.80 21.90
N CYS A 98 -8.78 23.24 23.04
CA CYS A 98 -9.56 24.47 23.09
C CYS A 98 -8.65 25.69 22.86
N ASN A 99 -9.02 26.57 21.93
CA ASN A 99 -8.32 27.83 21.63
C ASN A 99 -9.20 29.08 21.85
N GLY A 100 -10.33 28.93 22.56
CA GLY A 100 -11.29 30.01 22.79
C GLY A 100 -10.86 31.01 23.87
N PRO A 101 -11.46 32.21 23.92
CA PRO A 101 -11.08 33.29 24.84
C PRO A 101 -11.30 32.93 26.32
N HIS A 102 -12.23 32.02 26.61
CA HIS A 102 -12.47 31.52 27.96
C HIS A 102 -11.35 30.62 28.50
N LEU A 103 -10.38 30.20 27.67
CA LEU A 103 -9.20 29.46 28.13
C LEU A 103 -8.40 30.27 29.15
N ALA A 104 -8.34 31.61 29.01
CA ALA A 104 -7.67 32.51 29.95
C ALA A 104 -8.29 32.52 31.36
N LEU A 105 -9.52 32.01 31.52
CA LEU A 105 -10.19 31.89 32.82
C LEU A 105 -9.78 30.61 33.56
N VAL A 106 -9.19 29.64 32.85
CA VAL A 106 -8.70 28.39 33.43
C VAL A 106 -7.31 28.67 34.02
N ARG A 107 -7.26 28.89 35.34
CA ARG A 107 -6.04 29.29 36.09
C ARG A 107 -4.99 28.18 36.26
N ASP A 108 -5.21 27.02 35.66
CA ASP A 108 -4.42 25.82 35.90
C ASP A 108 -3.86 25.32 34.56
N GLU A 109 -2.58 25.61 34.30
CA GLU A 109 -1.87 25.20 33.08
C GLU A 109 -1.85 23.68 32.91
N ALA A 110 -2.05 22.91 34.00
CA ALA A 110 -2.12 21.45 33.97
C ALA A 110 -3.47 20.91 33.44
N ARG A 111 -4.49 21.76 33.23
CA ARG A 111 -5.81 21.37 32.72
C ARG A 111 -6.03 21.78 31.26
N GLN A 112 -4.98 21.66 30.44
CA GLN A 112 -5.12 21.86 29.01
C GLN A 112 -6.13 20.85 28.46
N CYS A 113 -7.28 21.34 28.00
CA CYS A 113 -8.35 20.51 27.45
C CYS A 113 -7.90 19.95 26.09
N VAL A 114 -7.14 18.87 26.12
CA VAL A 114 -6.68 18.15 24.93
C VAL A 114 -7.42 16.82 24.85
N LYS A 115 -8.10 16.59 23.73
CA LYS A 115 -8.81 15.34 23.47
C LYS A 115 -8.30 14.72 22.17
N SER A 116 -8.19 13.40 22.14
CA SER A 116 -8.05 12.67 20.88
C SER A 116 -9.44 12.50 20.28
N VAL A 117 -9.60 12.88 19.03
CA VAL A 117 -10.85 12.67 18.30
C VAL A 117 -10.55 12.06 16.93
N PRO A 118 -11.40 11.14 16.46
CA PRO A 118 -11.28 10.61 15.11
C PRO A 118 -11.49 11.73 14.10
N ALA A 119 -10.68 11.74 13.05
CA ALA A 119 -10.80 12.65 11.93
C ALA A 119 -10.74 11.85 10.63
N ARG A 120 -11.61 12.23 9.68
CA ARG A 120 -11.70 11.63 8.36
C ARG A 120 -11.44 12.70 7.31
N TYR A 121 -10.46 12.45 6.45
CA TYR A 121 -10.05 13.35 5.37
C TYR A 121 -10.26 12.65 4.05
N ASN A 122 -10.99 13.26 3.12
CA ASN A 122 -11.10 12.74 1.78
C ASN A 122 -9.89 13.20 0.95
N LEU A 123 -8.92 12.31 0.73
CA LEU A 123 -7.68 12.65 0.03
C LEU A 123 -7.93 13.16 -1.39
N THR A 124 -8.94 12.64 -2.11
CA THR A 124 -9.24 13.06 -3.48
C THR A 124 -9.87 14.46 -3.57
N GLN A 125 -10.24 15.07 -2.44
CA GLN A 125 -10.64 16.49 -2.40
C GLN A 125 -9.44 17.44 -2.29
N PHE A 126 -8.31 16.95 -1.77
CA PHE A 126 -7.12 17.76 -1.53
C PHE A 126 -6.04 17.54 -2.59
N PHE A 127 -5.99 16.36 -3.19
CA PHE A 127 -5.02 15.99 -4.20
C PHE A 127 -5.76 15.45 -5.43
N ASP A 128 -5.52 16.08 -6.57
CA ASP A 128 -6.08 15.76 -7.88
C ASP A 128 -5.11 14.96 -8.75
N GLN A 129 -3.88 14.79 -8.28
CA GLN A 129 -2.80 14.08 -8.98
C GLN A 129 -2.07 13.14 -8.02
N ALA A 130 -1.56 12.03 -8.57
CA ALA A 130 -0.68 11.10 -7.90
C ALA A 130 0.38 10.64 -8.90
N GLU A 131 1.61 10.46 -8.42
CA GLU A 131 2.75 10.01 -9.21
C GLU A 131 3.53 8.94 -8.43
N LEU A 132 4.12 7.98 -9.14
CA LEU A 132 5.03 7.02 -8.53
C LEU A 132 6.37 7.72 -8.26
N GLU A 133 6.91 7.53 -7.05
CA GLU A 133 8.22 8.04 -6.70
C GLU A 133 9.29 7.42 -7.61
N ASN A 134 9.96 8.27 -8.40
CA ASN A 134 11.10 7.89 -9.21
C ASN A 134 12.36 7.95 -8.34
N ASN A 135 12.92 6.80 -7.99
CA ASN A 135 14.29 6.74 -7.49
C ASN A 135 15.21 6.65 -8.73
N GLU A 136 15.82 7.77 -9.10
CA GLU A 136 17.00 7.80 -9.98
C GLU A 136 18.24 7.23 -9.26
#